data_AF-A0A0M0JXX2-F1
#
_entry.id   AF-A0A0M0JXX2-F1
#
_cell.length_a   1.000
_cell.length_b   1.000
_cell.length_c   1.000
_cell.angle_alpha   90.00
_cell.angle_beta   90.00
_cell.angle_gamma   90.00
#
_symmetry.space_group_name_H-M   'P 1'
#
loop_
_entity.id
_entity.type
_entity.pdbx_description
1 polymer ?
#
loop_
_entity_poly.entity_id
_entity_poly.type
_entity_poly.pdbx_seq_one_letter_code
_entity_poly.pdbx_strand_id
1 'polypeptide(L)'
;MKPGACVSDHCDAYRNAFKRGFPDAELLQCWPHISRKFQEGEYVSTTWDHFDEAKGDLYALHLARSPEMWDLLLAECGKRWDKWGGGKMNTFWNSNCIAPWSNWYMGRADVVLCTPCQNAQEAWHRELLRSRIPGMFRGSTEAVFMVALPQLIIMDGILMPTVLPFSVPAIPKAMILKALYYIENQDRHVWIFQEERADQHSFYVLKKDNEYGAKKITQKLIELFESARVGVKDTRIKDHATLLAVCDALHVVGPPAEGQSVLP
;
A
#
# COMPACT_ATOMS: atom_id res chain seq x y z
N MET A 1 -17.73 11.28 13.18
CA MET A 1 -17.33 10.36 12.09
C MET A 1 -16.34 9.35 12.68
N LYS A 2 -16.53 8.05 12.45
CA LYS A 2 -15.55 7.01 12.85
C LYS A 2 -14.72 6.63 11.61
N PRO A 3 -13.38 6.55 11.69
CA PRO A 3 -12.56 6.13 10.56
C PRO A 3 -12.73 4.62 10.30
N GLY A 4 -12.75 4.21 9.02
CA GLY A 4 -12.69 2.80 8.65
C GLY A 4 -11.29 2.20 8.86
N ALA A 5 -10.24 3.00 8.66
CA ALA A 5 -8.85 2.61 8.89
C ALA A 5 -8.04 3.74 9.53
N CYS A 6 -7.06 3.35 10.34
CA CYS A 6 -6.03 4.21 10.89
C CYS A 6 -4.66 3.71 10.38
N VAL A 7 -4.02 4.54 9.55
CA VAL A 7 -2.66 4.29 9.07
C VAL A 7 -1.70 5.06 9.97
N SER A 8 -0.58 4.46 10.38
CA SER A 8 0.52 5.17 11.05
C SER A 8 1.89 4.60 10.70
N ASP A 9 2.93 5.34 11.06
CA ASP A 9 4.27 4.82 11.24
C ASP A 9 4.31 3.68 12.27
N HIS A 10 5.40 2.93 12.22
CA HIS A 10 5.72 1.91 13.22
C HIS A 10 5.95 2.56 14.60
N CYS A 11 4.91 2.56 15.45
CA CYS A 11 4.94 3.17 16.77
C CYS A 11 3.87 2.57 17.69
N ASP A 12 4.30 1.93 18.79
CA ASP A 12 3.39 1.33 19.77
C ASP A 12 2.43 2.35 20.39
N ALA A 13 2.88 3.58 20.64
CA ALA A 13 2.05 4.62 21.23
C ALA A 13 0.87 4.99 20.32
N TYR A 14 1.11 5.17 19.02
CA TYR A 14 0.06 5.46 18.04
C TYR A 14 -0.92 4.30 17.91
N ARG A 15 -0.40 3.09 17.81
CA ARG A 15 -1.22 1.87 17.75
C ARG A 15 -2.13 1.76 18.96
N ASN A 16 -1.60 1.95 20.17
CA ASN A 16 -2.36 1.88 21.40
C ASN A 16 -3.40 3.00 21.51
N ALA A 17 -3.07 4.20 21.03
CA ALA A 17 -4.02 5.30 20.96
C ALA A 17 -5.18 4.99 20.00
N PHE A 18 -4.89 4.46 18.80
CA PHE A 18 -5.94 4.05 17.87
C PHE A 18 -6.82 2.93 18.41
N LYS A 19 -6.24 1.90 19.04
CA LYS A 19 -7.04 0.84 19.68
C LYS A 19 -7.99 1.37 20.75
N ARG A 20 -7.59 2.41 21.48
CA ARG A 20 -8.42 3.03 22.53
C ARG A 20 -9.49 3.95 21.95
N GLY A 21 -9.15 4.78 20.97
CA GLY A 21 -10.06 5.77 20.39
C GLY A 21 -10.98 5.20 19.30
N PHE A 22 -10.47 4.26 18.52
CA PHE A 22 -11.12 3.66 17.34
C PHE A 22 -10.91 2.14 17.33
N PRO A 23 -11.47 1.38 18.30
CA PRO A 23 -11.26 -0.06 18.42
C PRO A 23 -11.73 -0.85 17.20
N ASP A 24 -12.72 -0.32 16.47
CA ASP A 24 -13.32 -0.94 15.29
C ASP A 24 -12.55 -0.63 14.00
N ALA A 25 -11.59 0.31 14.03
CA ALA A 25 -10.86 0.73 12.84
C ALA A 25 -9.73 -0.23 12.50
N GLU A 26 -9.55 -0.48 11.21
CA GLU A 26 -8.41 -1.25 10.72
C GLU A 26 -7.10 -0.51 10.96
N LEU A 27 -6.12 -1.18 11.57
CA LEU A 27 -4.80 -0.59 11.79
C LEU A 27 -3.86 -1.04 10.68
N LEU A 28 -3.23 -0.07 10.02
CA LEU A 28 -2.27 -0.31 8.94
C LEU A 28 -0.96 0.42 9.23
N GLN A 29 0.14 -0.17 8.76
CA GLN A 29 1.41 0.53 8.74
C GLN A 29 1.61 1.31 7.45
N CYS A 30 2.24 2.48 7.55
CA CYS A 30 2.59 3.29 6.39
C CYS A 30 3.72 2.64 5.58
N TRP A 31 3.38 2.03 4.44
CA TRP A 31 4.35 1.46 3.50
C TRP A 31 5.40 2.46 3.02
N PRO A 32 5.07 3.71 2.63
CA PRO A 32 6.08 4.71 2.28
C PRO A 32 7.17 4.89 3.32
N HIS A 33 6.82 4.80 4.62
CA HIS A 33 7.80 4.85 5.70
C HIS A 33 8.66 3.62 5.77
N ILE A 34 8.06 2.43 5.68
CA ILE A 34 8.80 1.17 5.63
C ILE A 34 9.79 1.19 4.45
N SER A 35 9.32 1.56 3.26
CA SER A 35 10.11 1.65 2.04
C SER A 35 11.26 2.65 2.16
N ARG A 36 10.99 3.85 2.71
CA ARG A 36 12.01 4.88 2.94
C ARG A 36 13.08 4.42 3.92
N LYS A 37 12.68 3.93 5.10
CA LYS A 37 13.60 3.43 6.13
C LYS A 37 14.47 2.28 5.63
N PHE A 38 13.89 1.39 4.84
CA PHE A 38 14.63 0.32 4.17
C PHE A 38 15.67 0.90 3.19
N GLN A 39 15.28 1.87 2.35
CA GLN A 39 16.18 2.56 1.41
C GLN A 39 17.31 3.33 2.11
N GLU A 40 17.06 3.85 3.31
CA GLU A 40 18.04 4.55 4.16
C GLU A 40 18.99 3.58 4.90
N GLY A 41 18.75 2.27 4.79
CA GLY A 41 19.58 1.25 5.42
C GLY A 41 19.30 1.00 6.90
N GLU A 42 18.13 1.41 7.42
CA GLU A 42 17.77 1.25 8.84
C GLU A 42 17.74 -0.22 9.27
N TYR A 43 17.35 -1.12 8.35
CA TYR A 43 17.19 -2.54 8.65
C TYR A 43 18.36 -3.40 8.18
N VAL A 44 19.00 -3.02 7.07
CA VAL A 44 20.10 -3.75 6.42
C VAL A 44 20.96 -2.77 5.64
N SER A 45 22.27 -3.06 5.51
CA SER A 45 23.19 -2.19 4.77
C SER A 45 22.77 -2.03 3.31
N THR A 46 22.79 -0.79 2.82
CA THR A 46 22.55 -0.46 1.40
C THR A 46 23.63 -0.99 0.46
N THR A 47 24.80 -1.36 1.01
CA THR A 47 25.92 -1.95 0.28
C THR A 47 25.93 -3.48 0.31
N TRP A 48 24.91 -4.12 0.90
CA TRP A 48 24.81 -5.57 0.92
C TRP A 48 24.43 -6.10 -0.48
N ASP A 49 25.09 -7.17 -0.92
CA ASP A 49 24.94 -7.73 -2.28
C ASP A 49 23.50 -8.07 -2.67
N HIS A 50 22.63 -8.40 -1.70
CA HIS A 50 21.21 -8.72 -1.95
C HIS A 50 20.25 -7.58 -1.65
N PHE A 51 20.74 -6.35 -1.41
CA PHE A 51 19.91 -5.22 -1.02
C PHE A 51 18.80 -4.91 -2.04
N ASP A 52 19.14 -4.86 -3.33
CA ASP A 52 18.17 -4.57 -4.39
C ASP A 52 17.17 -5.72 -4.59
N GLU A 53 17.60 -6.97 -4.43
CA GLU A 53 16.71 -8.13 -4.46
C GLU A 53 15.72 -8.09 -3.30
N ALA A 54 16.19 -7.82 -2.08
CA ALA A 54 15.33 -7.68 -0.91
C ALA A 54 14.35 -6.50 -1.06
N LYS A 55 14.79 -5.38 -1.66
CA LYS A 55 13.92 -4.25 -1.99
C LYS A 55 12.80 -4.66 -2.95
N GLY A 56 13.10 -5.48 -3.96
CA GLY A 56 12.12 -6.07 -4.87
C GLY A 56 11.11 -6.96 -4.14
N ASP A 57 11.58 -7.83 -3.23
CA ASP A 57 10.73 -8.68 -2.39
C ASP A 57 9.76 -7.84 -1.56
N LEU A 58 10.25 -6.77 -0.92
CA LEU A 58 9.43 -5.85 -0.12
C LEU A 58 8.35 -5.17 -0.97
N TYR A 59 8.69 -4.75 -2.19
CA TYR A 59 7.72 -4.15 -3.11
C TYR A 59 6.63 -5.15 -3.51
N ALA A 60 7.01 -6.40 -3.82
CA ALA A 60 6.05 -7.44 -4.14
C ALA A 60 5.13 -7.79 -2.96
N LEU A 61 5.68 -7.87 -1.75
CA LEU A 61 4.92 -8.04 -0.51
C LEU A 61 3.89 -6.92 -0.32
N HIS A 62 4.29 -5.66 -0.48
CA HIS A 62 3.37 -4.52 -0.37
C HIS A 62 2.22 -4.62 -1.38
N LEU A 63 2.50 -5.09 -2.59
CA LEU A 63 1.48 -5.22 -3.64
C LEU A 63 0.59 -6.46 -3.52
N ALA A 64 0.79 -7.31 -2.50
CA ALA A 64 -0.08 -8.45 -2.24
C ALA A 64 -1.56 -8.01 -2.17
N ARG A 65 -2.42 -8.77 -2.85
CA ARG A 65 -3.83 -8.41 -3.11
C ARG A 65 -4.82 -9.09 -2.17
N SER A 66 -4.34 -10.00 -1.34
CA SER A 66 -5.12 -10.72 -0.34
C SER A 66 -4.20 -11.14 0.82
N PRO A 67 -4.75 -11.43 2.01
CA PRO A 67 -4.01 -12.04 3.10
C PRO A 67 -3.31 -13.35 2.70
N GLU A 68 -3.97 -14.19 1.90
CA GLU A 68 -3.43 -15.49 1.51
C GLU A 68 -2.27 -15.34 0.52
N MET A 69 -2.36 -14.39 -0.41
CA MET A 69 -1.23 -14.05 -1.30
C MET A 69 -0.07 -13.46 -0.50
N TRP A 70 -0.38 -12.62 0.48
CA TRP A 70 0.63 -12.07 1.39
C TRP A 70 1.37 -13.19 2.11
N ASP A 71 0.67 -14.15 2.72
CA ASP A 71 1.28 -15.26 3.44
C ASP A 71 2.14 -16.14 2.54
N LEU A 72 1.67 -16.42 1.31
CA LEU A 72 2.45 -17.13 0.30
C LEU A 72 3.74 -16.39 -0.07
N LEU A 73 3.64 -15.11 -0.40
CA LEU A 73 4.79 -14.28 -0.75
C LEU A 73 5.75 -14.16 0.42
N LEU A 74 5.24 -13.94 1.64
CA LEU A 74 6.04 -13.79 2.84
C LEU A 74 6.81 -15.07 3.16
N ALA A 75 6.19 -16.24 3.00
CA ALA A 75 6.85 -17.53 3.17
C ALA A 75 7.97 -17.75 2.15
N GLU A 76 7.75 -17.42 0.87
CA GLU A 76 8.75 -17.59 -0.18
C GLU A 76 9.90 -16.58 -0.08
N CYS A 77 9.60 -15.31 0.24
CA CYS A 77 10.58 -14.29 0.56
C CYS A 77 11.41 -14.69 1.78
N GLY A 78 10.78 -15.15 2.87
CA GLY A 78 11.47 -15.62 4.07
C GLY A 78 12.46 -16.76 3.78
N LYS A 79 12.05 -17.77 3.01
CA LYS A 79 12.94 -18.87 2.57
C LYS A 79 14.13 -18.35 1.76
N ARG A 80 13.92 -17.34 0.92
CA ARG A 80 15.01 -16.72 0.14
C ARG A 80 15.96 -15.96 1.07
N TRP A 81 15.42 -15.20 2.02
CA TRP A 81 16.20 -14.42 2.97
C TRP A 81 17.06 -15.31 3.88
N ASP A 82 16.53 -16.45 4.32
CA ASP A 82 17.28 -17.44 5.09
C ASP A 82 18.45 -18.03 4.30
N LYS A 83 18.28 -18.27 2.98
CA LYS A 83 19.34 -18.81 2.11
C LYS A 83 20.52 -17.85 1.96
N TRP A 84 20.29 -16.54 2.01
CA TRP A 84 21.37 -15.56 1.97
C TRP A 84 22.25 -15.59 3.23
N GLY A 85 21.76 -16.20 4.32
CA GLY A 85 22.51 -16.42 5.54
C GLY A 85 22.74 -15.16 6.38
N GLY A 86 23.28 -15.36 7.59
CA GLY A 86 23.69 -14.27 8.47
C GLY A 86 22.56 -13.44 9.10
N GLY A 87 21.29 -13.85 8.96
CA GLY A 87 20.15 -13.23 9.62
C GLY A 87 19.95 -11.75 9.29
N LYS A 88 20.44 -11.29 8.13
CA LYS A 88 20.47 -9.86 7.75
C LYS A 88 19.08 -9.23 7.67
N MET A 89 18.05 -10.02 7.38
CA MET A 89 16.66 -9.58 7.32
C MET A 89 15.89 -9.75 8.64
N ASN A 90 16.50 -10.30 9.70
CA ASN A 90 15.79 -10.59 10.96
C ASN A 90 15.23 -9.33 11.61
N THR A 91 15.98 -8.23 11.57
CA THR A 91 15.53 -6.94 12.11
C THR A 91 14.28 -6.45 11.38
N PHE A 92 14.29 -6.49 10.04
CA PHE A 92 13.12 -6.15 9.24
C PHE A 92 11.94 -7.08 9.54
N TRP A 93 12.17 -8.39 9.53
CA TRP A 93 11.16 -9.42 9.77
C TRP A 93 10.47 -9.23 11.12
N ASN A 94 11.25 -9.14 12.19
CA ASN A 94 10.75 -9.00 13.56
C ASN A 94 10.04 -7.66 13.80
N SER A 95 10.32 -6.64 12.98
CA SER A 95 9.68 -5.33 13.13
C SER A 95 8.43 -5.19 12.25
N ASN A 96 8.42 -5.76 11.04
CA ASN A 96 7.40 -5.43 10.03
C ASN A 96 6.62 -6.64 9.52
N CYS A 97 7.09 -7.88 9.72
CA CYS A 97 6.48 -9.08 9.15
C CYS A 97 5.75 -9.94 10.17
N ILE A 98 5.84 -9.62 11.46
CA ILE A 98 5.16 -10.35 12.53
C ILE A 98 3.98 -9.58 13.07
N ALA A 99 3.02 -10.31 13.63
CA ALA A 99 1.94 -9.68 14.37
C ALA A 99 2.52 -8.85 15.55
N PRO A 100 2.01 -7.64 15.78
CA PRO A 100 0.77 -7.14 15.19
C PRO A 100 1.01 -6.18 14.00
N TRP A 101 2.23 -6.17 13.46
CA TRP A 101 2.79 -5.25 12.46
C TRP A 101 2.76 -5.80 11.02
N SER A 102 2.34 -7.03 10.78
CA SER A 102 2.18 -7.59 9.43
C SER A 102 0.95 -7.04 8.69
N ASN A 103 0.90 -5.73 8.43
CA ASN A 103 -0.31 -5.01 7.98
C ASN A 103 -0.03 -3.79 7.07
N TRP A 104 0.95 -3.90 6.15
CA TRP A 104 1.36 -2.82 5.23
C TRP A 104 1.17 -3.15 3.73
N TYR A 105 0.41 -4.20 3.42
CA TYR A 105 0.10 -4.58 2.03
C TYR A 105 -1.25 -4.04 1.55
N MET A 106 -1.41 -3.91 0.24
CA MET A 106 -2.56 -3.28 -0.41
C MET A 106 -3.87 -4.03 -0.14
N GLY A 107 -3.84 -5.37 -0.17
CA GLY A 107 -5.00 -6.22 0.11
C GLY A 107 -5.30 -6.42 1.61
N ARG A 108 -4.70 -5.63 2.51
CA ARG A 108 -4.91 -5.78 3.95
C ARG A 108 -6.21 -5.15 4.40
N ALA A 109 -6.49 -3.93 3.93
CA ALA A 109 -7.60 -3.13 4.41
C ALA A 109 -8.82 -3.31 3.53
N ASP A 110 -9.94 -3.61 4.15
CA ASP A 110 -11.23 -3.63 3.50
C ASP A 110 -11.91 -2.26 3.66
N VAL A 111 -11.22 -1.23 3.16
CA VAL A 111 -11.68 0.17 3.22
C VAL A 111 -11.46 0.84 1.87
N VAL A 112 -12.56 1.32 1.27
CA VAL A 112 -12.57 1.99 -0.04
C VAL A 112 -11.57 3.15 -0.08
N LEU A 113 -10.73 3.19 -1.12
CA LEU A 113 -9.66 4.18 -1.33
C LEU A 113 -8.63 4.27 -0.18
N CYS A 114 -8.62 3.31 0.75
CA CYS A 114 -7.58 3.21 1.74
C CYS A 114 -6.37 2.50 1.13
N THR A 115 -5.21 3.11 1.29
CA THR A 115 -3.93 2.47 1.03
C THR A 115 -3.08 2.63 2.28
N PRO A 116 -2.12 1.72 2.55
CA PRO A 116 -1.19 1.85 3.66
C PRO A 116 -0.18 2.98 3.38
N CYS A 117 -0.66 4.22 3.25
CA CYS A 117 0.08 5.39 2.80
C CYS A 117 -0.44 6.64 3.52
N GLN A 118 0.49 7.36 4.16
CA GLN A 118 0.19 8.64 4.80
C GLN A 118 0.85 9.82 4.08
N ASN A 119 1.50 9.62 2.94
CA ASN A 119 2.28 10.67 2.26
C ASN A 119 1.48 11.94 2.00
N ALA A 120 0.18 11.84 1.69
CA ALA A 120 -0.67 13.01 1.50
C ALA A 120 -0.80 13.82 2.80
N GLN A 121 -1.04 13.14 3.92
CA GLN A 121 -1.11 13.74 5.26
C GLN A 121 0.23 14.34 5.65
N GLU A 122 1.33 13.66 5.36
CA GLU A 122 2.68 14.15 5.65
C GLU A 122 3.09 15.34 4.79
N ALA A 123 2.76 15.32 3.50
CA ALA A 123 3.05 16.41 2.57
C ALA A 123 2.27 17.66 2.99
N TRP A 124 0.99 17.48 3.31
CA TRP A 124 0.14 18.54 3.86
C TRP A 124 0.70 19.05 5.20
N HIS A 125 1.04 18.16 6.12
CA HIS A 125 1.63 18.52 7.41
C HIS A 125 2.94 19.30 7.22
N ARG A 126 3.84 18.84 6.34
CA ARG A 126 5.09 19.53 6.01
C ARG A 126 4.84 20.93 5.44
N GLU A 127 3.89 21.07 4.53
CA GLU A 127 3.53 22.37 3.95
C GLU A 127 2.99 23.31 5.02
N LEU A 128 2.10 22.81 5.87
CA LEU A 128 1.49 23.55 6.97
C LEU A 128 2.54 24.01 8.01
N LEU A 129 3.47 23.12 8.41
CA LEU A 129 4.59 23.46 9.29
C LEU A 129 5.53 24.51 8.70
N ARG A 130 5.76 24.48 7.38
CA ARG A 130 6.71 25.38 6.72
C ARG A 130 6.10 26.75 6.39
N SER A 131 4.85 26.75 5.92
CA SER A 131 4.23 27.94 5.34
C SER A 131 3.33 28.70 6.31
N ARG A 132 2.74 28.02 7.30
CA ARG A 132 1.69 28.61 8.15
C ARG A 132 2.13 28.87 9.58
N ILE A 133 2.88 27.96 10.18
CA ILE A 133 3.29 28.03 11.60
C ILE A 133 4.77 27.65 11.80
N PRO A 134 5.69 28.38 11.14
CA PRO A 134 7.11 28.04 11.12
C PRO A 134 7.71 28.01 12.53
N GLY A 135 8.31 26.87 12.89
CA GLY A 135 9.05 26.71 14.15
C GLY A 135 8.20 26.55 15.42
N MET A 136 6.87 26.69 15.32
CA MET A 136 5.97 26.63 16.49
C MET A 136 5.90 25.24 17.13
N PHE A 137 6.18 24.18 16.37
CA PHE A 137 6.27 22.80 16.87
C PHE A 137 7.64 22.42 17.44
N ARG A 138 8.60 23.35 17.52
CA ARG A 138 9.92 23.13 18.14
C ARG A 138 9.97 23.55 19.62
N GLY A 139 8.84 24.00 20.18
CA GLY A 139 8.72 24.40 21.58
C GLY A 139 8.55 23.22 22.54
N SER A 140 8.41 23.52 23.84
CA SER A 140 8.03 22.51 24.84
C SER A 140 6.65 21.90 24.52
N THR A 141 6.36 20.70 25.03
CA THR A 141 5.04 20.07 24.89
C THR A 141 3.92 21.03 25.31
N GLU A 142 4.10 21.76 26.41
CA GLU A 142 3.17 22.79 26.86
C GLU A 142 2.97 23.90 25.83
N ALA A 143 4.04 24.45 25.25
CA ALA A 143 3.94 25.48 24.21
C ALA A 143 3.22 24.95 22.96
N VAL A 144 3.44 23.68 22.59
CA VAL A 144 2.74 23.05 21.48
C VAL A 144 1.23 22.97 21.75
N PHE A 145 0.84 22.51 22.95
CA PHE A 145 -0.57 22.34 23.30
C PHE A 145 -1.32 23.65 23.57
N MET A 146 -0.67 24.61 24.22
CA MET A 146 -1.32 25.84 24.67
C MET A 146 -1.24 26.98 23.67
N VAL A 147 -0.29 26.95 22.73
CA VAL A 147 -0.05 28.04 21.78
C VAL A 147 -0.14 27.56 20.33
N ALA A 148 0.67 26.57 19.94
CA ALA A 148 0.78 26.17 18.54
C ALA A 148 -0.51 25.51 17.99
N LEU A 149 -1.06 24.53 18.70
CA LEU A 149 -2.27 23.82 18.28
C LEU A 149 -3.51 24.73 18.21
N PRO A 150 -3.83 25.57 19.22
CA PRO A 150 -4.97 26.48 19.13
C PRO A 150 -4.86 27.46 17.96
N GLN A 151 -3.69 28.04 17.71
CA GLN A 151 -3.49 28.96 16.58
C GLN A 151 -3.68 28.25 15.24
N LEU A 152 -3.19 27.02 15.13
CA LEU A 152 -3.38 26.21 13.94
C LEU A 152 -4.86 25.94 13.67
N ILE A 153 -5.63 25.56 14.69
CA ILE A 153 -7.07 25.27 14.58
C ILE A 153 -7.84 26.52 14.12
N ILE A 154 -7.53 27.69 14.70
CA ILE A 154 -8.19 28.95 14.32
C ILE A 154 -7.91 29.28 12.85
N MET A 155 -6.65 29.18 12.44
CA MET A 155 -6.25 29.49 11.07
C MET A 155 -6.83 28.49 10.07
N ASP A 156 -6.84 27.20 10.38
CA ASP A 156 -7.48 26.17 9.55
C ASP A 156 -9.00 26.44 9.44
N GLY A 157 -9.64 26.83 10.53
CA GLY A 157 -11.05 27.24 10.54
C GLY A 157 -11.36 28.46 9.67
N ILE A 158 -10.50 29.49 9.69
CA ILE A 158 -10.66 30.70 8.86
C ILE A 158 -10.44 30.38 7.38
N LEU A 159 -9.47 29.50 7.08
CA LEU A 159 -9.09 29.14 5.71
C LEU A 159 -9.90 27.96 5.14
N MET A 160 -10.80 27.39 5.94
CA MET A 160 -11.64 26.27 5.54
C MET A 160 -12.52 26.69 4.38
N PRO A 161 -12.37 26.11 3.18
CA PRO A 161 -13.20 26.47 2.05
C PRO A 161 -14.66 26.13 2.35
N THR A 162 -15.58 27.06 2.15
CA THR A 162 -17.03 26.78 2.23
C THR A 162 -17.51 25.90 1.07
N VAL A 163 -16.70 25.79 0.00
CA VAL A 163 -16.90 24.91 -1.14
C VAL A 163 -15.57 24.24 -1.45
N LEU A 164 -15.57 22.91 -1.60
CA LEU A 164 -14.39 22.12 -1.96
C LEU A 164 -13.82 22.60 -3.32
N PRO A 165 -12.62 23.22 -3.36
CA PRO A 165 -12.04 23.65 -4.61
C PRO A 165 -11.32 22.46 -5.23
N PHE A 166 -11.94 21.80 -6.22
CA PHE A 166 -11.25 20.85 -7.10
C PHE A 166 -10.39 21.63 -8.10
N SER A 167 -9.35 22.29 -7.61
CA SER A 167 -8.28 22.82 -8.45
C SER A 167 -7.21 21.75 -8.55
N VAL A 168 -7.11 21.10 -9.71
CA VAL A 168 -6.00 20.18 -10.01
C VAL A 168 -4.92 21.02 -10.71
N PRO A 169 -3.88 21.50 -9.99
CA PRO A 169 -2.96 22.52 -10.49
C PRO A 169 -2.10 22.05 -11.67
N ALA A 170 -2.02 20.74 -11.90
CA ALA A 170 -1.34 20.16 -13.04
C ALA A 170 -2.05 18.89 -13.47
N ILE A 171 -2.32 18.77 -14.77
CA ILE A 171 -2.80 17.53 -15.37
C ILE A 171 -1.65 16.51 -15.31
N PRO A 172 -1.80 15.35 -14.62
CA PRO A 172 -0.73 14.38 -14.47
C PRO A 172 -0.51 13.63 -15.80
N LYS A 173 0.24 14.26 -16.73
CA LYS A 173 0.43 13.79 -18.11
C LYS A 173 0.82 12.32 -18.19
N ALA A 174 1.73 11.85 -17.34
CA ALA A 174 2.16 10.45 -17.32
C ALA A 174 1.00 9.49 -16.97
N MET A 175 0.13 9.86 -16.01
CA MET A 175 -1.04 9.05 -15.65
C MET A 175 -2.07 9.04 -16.78
N ILE A 176 -2.30 10.18 -17.43
CA ILE A 176 -3.21 10.26 -18.59
C ILE A 176 -2.69 9.43 -19.76
N LEU A 177 -1.41 9.54 -20.11
CA LEU A 177 -0.81 8.73 -21.16
C LEU A 177 -0.90 7.23 -20.85
N LYS A 178 -0.76 6.84 -19.58
CA LYS A 178 -0.94 5.45 -19.14
C LYS A 178 -2.41 5.02 -19.24
N ALA A 179 -3.37 5.89 -18.92
CA ALA A 179 -4.79 5.61 -19.09
C ALA A 179 -5.17 5.46 -20.56
N LEU A 180 -4.69 6.35 -21.43
CA LEU A 180 -4.89 6.27 -22.89
C LEU A 180 -4.35 4.96 -23.46
N TYR A 181 -3.17 4.53 -23.00
CA TYR A 181 -2.63 3.23 -23.37
C TYR A 181 -3.60 2.08 -23.05
N TYR A 182 -4.24 2.08 -21.88
CA TYR A 182 -5.20 1.03 -21.53
C TYR A 182 -6.48 1.08 -22.35
N ILE A 183 -6.93 2.27 -22.76
CA ILE A 183 -8.06 2.43 -23.69
C ILE A 183 -7.69 1.85 -25.06
N GLU A 184 -6.52 2.16 -25.59
CA GLU A 184 -6.04 1.68 -26.90
C GLU A 184 -5.73 0.18 -26.93
N ASN A 185 -5.45 -0.43 -25.78
CA ASN A 185 -5.03 -1.83 -25.66
C ASN A 185 -6.03 -2.66 -24.83
N GLN A 186 -7.29 -2.22 -24.76
CA GLN A 186 -8.33 -2.81 -23.92
C GLN A 186 -8.55 -4.29 -24.24
N ASP A 187 -8.52 -4.66 -25.52
CA ASP A 187 -8.68 -6.03 -26.04
C ASP A 187 -7.65 -7.03 -25.48
N ARG A 188 -6.47 -6.54 -25.09
CA ARG A 188 -5.36 -7.36 -24.58
C ARG A 188 -5.14 -7.20 -23.09
N HIS A 189 -5.43 -6.03 -22.53
CA HIS A 189 -5.07 -5.68 -21.15
C HIS A 189 -6.24 -5.62 -20.19
N VAL A 190 -7.48 -5.76 -20.67
CA VAL A 190 -8.68 -5.78 -19.84
C VAL A 190 -9.49 -7.03 -20.16
N TRP A 191 -9.77 -7.84 -19.15
CA TRP A 191 -10.63 -9.02 -19.27
C TRP A 191 -11.79 -8.91 -18.29
N ILE A 192 -13.01 -9.03 -18.81
CA ILE A 192 -14.24 -8.96 -18.01
C ILE A 192 -14.62 -10.37 -17.57
N PHE A 193 -14.96 -10.53 -16.29
CA PHE A 193 -15.53 -11.76 -15.77
C PHE A 193 -16.69 -11.45 -14.82
N GLN A 194 -17.64 -12.36 -14.75
CA GLN A 194 -18.73 -12.28 -13.78
C GLN A 194 -18.30 -13.03 -12.52
N GLU A 195 -18.47 -12.41 -11.36
CA GLU A 195 -18.25 -13.11 -10.09
C GLU A 195 -19.40 -14.07 -9.81
N GLU A 196 -19.10 -15.24 -9.26
CA GLU A 196 -20.07 -16.33 -9.05
C GLU A 196 -21.32 -15.94 -8.23
N ARG A 197 -21.30 -14.79 -7.55
CA ARG A 197 -22.32 -14.37 -6.58
C ARG A 197 -22.86 -12.96 -6.77
N ALA A 198 -22.49 -12.25 -7.85
CA ALA A 198 -22.97 -10.90 -8.09
C ALA A 198 -23.47 -10.74 -9.54
N ASP A 199 -24.57 -10.00 -9.72
CA ASP A 199 -24.99 -9.43 -11.02
C ASP A 199 -24.02 -8.33 -11.51
N GLN A 200 -22.77 -8.36 -11.04
CA GLN A 200 -21.75 -7.35 -11.23
C GLN A 200 -20.52 -7.97 -11.89
N HIS A 201 -19.89 -7.16 -12.74
CA HIS A 201 -18.72 -7.56 -13.49
C HIS A 201 -17.47 -7.07 -12.77
N SER A 202 -16.47 -7.94 -12.71
CA SER A 202 -15.11 -7.61 -12.29
C SER A 202 -14.17 -7.68 -13.49
N PHE A 203 -13.04 -7.01 -13.36
CA PHE A 203 -12.08 -6.80 -14.42
C PHE A 203 -10.70 -7.25 -13.97
N TYR A 204 -10.08 -8.13 -14.74
CA TYR A 204 -8.63 -8.28 -14.69
C TYR A 204 -8.00 -7.20 -15.55
N VAL A 205 -7.03 -6.48 -14.99
CA VAL A 205 -6.23 -5.49 -15.69
C VAL A 205 -4.77 -5.96 -15.68
N LEU A 206 -4.21 -6.21 -16.86
CA LEU A 206 -2.81 -6.57 -17.03
C LEU A 206 -1.93 -5.33 -16.92
N LYS A 207 -0.91 -5.36 -16.05
CA LYS A 207 0.05 -4.27 -15.94
C LYS A 207 0.86 -4.15 -17.24
N LYS A 208 0.86 -2.95 -17.85
CA LYS A 208 1.60 -2.63 -19.10
C LYS A 208 3.05 -3.14 -19.09
N ASP A 209 3.77 -2.82 -18.02
CA ASP A 209 5.19 -3.13 -17.84
C ASP A 209 5.35 -4.21 -16.76
N ASN A 210 4.68 -5.36 -16.96
CA ASN A 210 4.77 -6.51 -16.05
C ASN A 210 6.06 -7.30 -16.27
N GLU A 211 6.69 -7.72 -15.17
CA GLU A 211 7.92 -8.52 -15.21
C GLU A 211 7.70 -9.95 -15.73
N TYR A 212 6.45 -10.42 -15.74
CA TYR A 212 6.08 -11.73 -16.31
C TYR A 212 6.19 -11.76 -17.84
N GLY A 213 6.27 -10.58 -18.48
CA GLY A 213 6.41 -10.45 -19.93
C GLY A 213 5.14 -10.72 -20.73
N ALA A 214 3.98 -10.85 -20.07
CA ALA A 214 2.70 -11.04 -20.75
C ALA A 214 2.33 -9.81 -21.59
N LYS A 215 1.95 -10.04 -22.86
CA LYS A 215 1.48 -9.01 -23.80
C LYS A 215 -0.04 -8.96 -23.95
N LYS A 216 -0.72 -9.96 -23.38
CA LYS A 216 -2.17 -10.06 -23.30
C LYS A 216 -2.57 -10.95 -22.13
N ILE A 217 -3.78 -10.77 -21.61
CA ILE A 217 -4.38 -11.67 -20.63
C ILE A 217 -4.63 -13.03 -21.28
N THR A 218 -4.28 -14.10 -20.57
CA THR A 218 -4.50 -15.49 -21.00
C THR A 218 -5.09 -16.27 -19.84
N GLN A 219 -5.85 -17.33 -20.14
CA GLN A 219 -6.43 -18.20 -19.12
C GLN A 219 -5.35 -18.75 -18.18
N LYS A 220 -4.20 -19.17 -18.73
CA LYS A 220 -3.04 -19.62 -17.94
C LYS A 220 -2.59 -18.56 -16.93
N LEU A 221 -2.47 -17.30 -17.35
CA LEU A 221 -2.04 -16.24 -16.43
C LEU A 221 -3.07 -16.00 -15.32
N ILE A 222 -4.36 -16.02 -15.65
CA ILE A 222 -5.44 -15.90 -14.67
C ILE A 222 -5.35 -17.03 -13.64
N GLU A 223 -5.22 -18.28 -14.08
CA GLU A 223 -5.11 -19.44 -13.18
C GLU A 223 -3.91 -19.33 -12.23
N LEU A 224 -2.74 -18.92 -12.74
CA LEU A 224 -1.54 -18.74 -11.93
C LEU A 224 -1.72 -17.62 -10.89
N PHE A 225 -2.30 -16.50 -11.31
CA PHE A 225 -2.58 -15.37 -10.44
C PHE A 225 -3.61 -15.71 -9.37
N GLU A 226 -4.74 -16.32 -9.75
CA GLU A 226 -5.80 -16.70 -8.81
C GLU A 226 -5.32 -17.76 -7.81
N SER A 227 -4.50 -18.72 -8.25
CA SER A 227 -3.85 -19.68 -7.35
C SER A 227 -3.01 -18.95 -6.30
N ALA A 228 -2.17 -18.00 -6.73
CA ALA A 228 -1.38 -17.19 -5.81
C ALA A 228 -2.26 -16.30 -4.92
N ARG A 229 -3.39 -15.79 -5.44
CA ARG A 229 -4.35 -14.96 -4.70
C ARG A 229 -5.01 -15.72 -3.55
N VAL A 230 -5.21 -17.02 -3.69
CA VAL A 230 -5.71 -17.89 -2.61
C VAL A 230 -4.58 -18.56 -1.82
N GLY A 231 -3.34 -18.08 -1.95
CA GLY A 231 -2.18 -18.55 -1.18
C GLY A 231 -1.56 -19.86 -1.65
N VAL A 232 -1.92 -20.34 -2.84
CA VAL A 232 -1.41 -21.60 -3.40
C VAL A 232 -0.34 -21.31 -4.46
N LYS A 233 0.87 -21.82 -4.23
CA LYS A 233 1.94 -21.81 -5.24
C LYS A 233 1.66 -22.86 -6.31
N ASP A 234 1.24 -22.42 -7.49
CA ASP A 234 1.02 -23.30 -8.63
C ASP A 234 2.31 -24.04 -9.02
N THR A 235 2.21 -25.36 -9.28
CA THR A 235 3.36 -26.22 -9.62
C THR A 235 4.12 -25.78 -10.88
N ARG A 236 3.50 -24.99 -11.77
CA ARG A 236 4.12 -24.42 -12.97
C ARG A 236 5.12 -23.30 -12.62
N ILE A 237 5.03 -22.69 -11.45
CA ILE A 237 5.93 -21.65 -10.95
C ILE A 237 7.14 -22.32 -10.29
N LYS A 238 8.29 -22.30 -10.96
CA LYS A 238 9.49 -23.03 -10.51
C LYS A 238 10.44 -22.21 -9.64
N ASP A 239 10.41 -20.90 -9.80
CA ASP A 239 11.33 -19.99 -9.14
C ASP A 239 10.61 -18.80 -8.50
N HIS A 240 11.33 -18.11 -7.63
CA HIS A 240 10.84 -16.97 -6.86
C HIS A 240 10.50 -15.77 -7.74
N ALA A 241 11.34 -15.46 -8.74
CA ALA A 241 11.14 -14.30 -9.60
C ALA A 241 9.85 -14.46 -10.42
N THR A 242 9.58 -15.67 -10.93
CA THR A 242 8.33 -15.98 -11.64
C THR A 242 7.11 -15.81 -10.73
N LEU A 243 7.19 -16.19 -9.45
CA LEU A 243 6.10 -15.97 -8.50
C LEU A 243 5.79 -14.48 -8.34
N LEU A 244 6.82 -13.67 -8.04
CA LEU A 244 6.65 -12.22 -7.87
C LEU A 244 6.06 -11.58 -9.14
N ALA A 245 6.59 -11.97 -10.29
CA ALA A 245 6.17 -11.49 -11.60
C ALA A 245 4.69 -11.82 -11.88
N VAL A 246 4.23 -13.02 -11.53
CA VAL A 246 2.80 -13.41 -11.65
C VAL A 246 1.92 -12.57 -10.73
N CYS A 247 2.31 -12.40 -9.47
CA CYS A 247 1.55 -11.62 -8.48
C CYS A 247 1.44 -10.13 -8.87
N ASP A 248 2.47 -9.56 -9.50
CA ASP A 248 2.48 -8.17 -9.98
C ASP A 248 1.77 -7.98 -11.33
N ALA A 249 1.65 -9.03 -12.15
CA ALA A 249 1.16 -8.91 -13.52
C ALA A 249 -0.31 -8.48 -13.62
N LEU A 250 -1.19 -8.96 -12.74
CA LEU A 250 -2.63 -8.67 -12.80
C LEU A 250 -3.11 -7.82 -11.63
N HIS A 251 -4.12 -7.00 -11.90
CA HIS A 251 -4.91 -6.30 -10.91
C HIS A 251 -6.37 -6.65 -11.09
N VAL A 252 -7.07 -6.89 -9.99
CA VAL A 252 -8.52 -7.10 -10.01
C VAL A 252 -9.19 -5.80 -9.63
N VAL A 253 -10.11 -5.34 -10.47
CA VAL A 253 -10.95 -4.18 -10.22
C VAL A 253 -12.39 -4.67 -10.26
N GLY A 254 -13.11 -4.50 -9.16
CA GLY A 254 -14.46 -5.02 -9.02
C GLY A 254 -15.29 -4.15 -8.08
N PRO A 255 -16.56 -4.49 -7.92
CA PRO A 255 -17.40 -3.87 -6.91
C PRO A 255 -16.83 -4.10 -5.49
N PRO A 256 -17.28 -3.30 -4.51
CA PRO A 256 -16.92 -3.50 -3.11
C PRO A 256 -17.29 -4.90 -2.63
N ALA A 257 -16.55 -5.42 -1.66
CA ALA A 257 -16.90 -6.68 -1.02
C ALA A 257 -18.28 -6.59 -0.33
N GLU A 258 -18.94 -7.75 -0.16
CA GLU A 258 -20.24 -7.83 0.49
C GLU A 258 -20.23 -7.15 1.88
N GLY A 259 -21.13 -6.18 2.09
CA GLY A 259 -21.20 -5.39 3.33
C GLY A 259 -20.59 -3.98 3.23
N GLN A 260 -19.99 -3.62 2.10
CA GLN A 260 -19.48 -2.26 1.87
C GLN A 260 -20.45 -1.42 1.03
N SER A 261 -20.79 -0.23 1.54
CA SER A 261 -21.43 0.81 0.74
C SER A 261 -20.36 1.73 0.16
N VAL A 262 -20.36 1.94 -1.16
CA VAL A 262 -19.70 3.12 -1.73
C VAL A 262 -20.49 4.33 -1.23
N LEU A 263 -19.82 5.33 -0.66
CA LEU A 263 -20.48 6.59 -0.35
C LEU A 263 -21.15 7.11 -1.64
N PRO A 264 -22.44 7.50 -1.60
CA PRO A 264 -23.16 7.98 -2.75
C PRO A 264 -22.52 9.23 -3.38
#